data_AF-A0A8K0JW04-F1
#
_entry.id   AF-A0A8K0JW04-F1
#
_cell.length_a   1.000
_cell.length_b   1.000
_cell.length_c   1.000
_cell.angle_alpha   90.00
_cell.angle_beta   90.00
_cell.angle_gamma   90.00
#
_symmetry.space_group_name_H-M   'P 1'
#
loop_
_entity.id
_entity.type
_entity.pdbx_description
1 polymer ?
#
loop_
_entity_poly.entity_id
_entity_poly.type
_entity_poly.pdbx_seq_one_letter_code
_entity_poly.pdbx_strand_id
1 'polypeptide(L)'
;MQQDNAEQVILDPKLIARHYLRTWFFLDLISSIPLDYIFLIFNQDFSESFQILHAGRALRILRLAKLLSLVRLLRLSRLVRYVSQWEEVYVSCYFN
;
A
#
# COMPACT_ATOMS: atom_id res chain seq x y z
N MET A 1 14.01 23.33 -20.63
CA MET A 1 14.43 21.92 -20.67
C MET A 1 14.58 21.46 -19.23
N GLN A 2 13.47 21.11 -18.57
CA GLN A 2 13.48 20.66 -17.18
C GLN A 2 13.67 19.14 -17.21
N GLN A 3 14.92 18.70 -17.13
CA GLN A 3 15.30 17.28 -17.17
C GLN A 3 14.53 16.53 -16.08
N ASP A 4 13.87 15.46 -16.50
CA ASP A 4 13.13 14.54 -15.67
C ASP A 4 14.00 14.00 -14.52
N ASN A 5 13.76 14.48 -13.30
CA ASN A 5 14.35 13.92 -12.08
C ASN A 5 13.67 12.59 -11.67
N ALA A 6 13.05 11.90 -12.62
CA ALA A 6 12.36 10.63 -12.42
C ALA A 6 13.30 9.40 -12.47
N GLU A 7 14.57 9.61 -12.83
CA GLU A 7 15.50 8.52 -13.16
C GLU A 7 16.59 8.23 -12.10
N GLN A 8 16.62 8.97 -10.99
CA GLN A 8 17.58 8.66 -9.93
C GLN A 8 17.04 7.52 -9.06
N VAL A 9 17.34 6.29 -9.48
CA VAL A 9 17.07 5.08 -8.69
C VAL A 9 17.91 5.14 -7.42
N ILE A 10 17.27 5.48 -6.31
CA ILE A 10 17.89 5.48 -4.99
C ILE A 10 18.09 4.03 -4.59
N LEU A 11 19.35 3.62 -4.43
CA LEU A 11 19.73 2.27 -3.97
C LEU A 11 20.02 2.24 -2.46
N ASP A 12 19.97 3.38 -1.78
CA ASP A 12 20.25 3.48 -0.35
C ASP A 12 19.12 2.88 0.51
N PRO A 13 19.34 1.73 1.19
CA PRO A 13 18.29 1.03 1.92
C PRO A 13 17.76 1.85 3.10
N LYS A 14 18.62 2.66 3.74
CA LYS A 14 18.23 3.54 4.85
C LYS A 14 17.30 4.68 4.40
N LEU A 15 17.53 5.24 3.22
CA LEU A 15 16.71 6.33 2.67
C LEU A 15 15.35 5.80 2.23
N ILE A 16 15.33 4.64 1.56
CA ILE A 16 14.11 3.94 1.16
C ILE A 16 13.28 3.58 2.39
N ALA A 17 13.89 2.96 3.41
CA ALA A 17 13.19 2.57 4.63
C ALA A 17 12.56 3.79 5.32
N ARG A 18 13.30 4.90 5.48
CA ARG A 18 12.76 6.14 6.08
C ARG A 18 11.59 6.70 5.29
N HIS A 19 11.69 6.71 3.95
CA HIS A 19 10.63 7.20 3.09
C HIS A 19 9.39 6.27 3.15
N TYR A 20 9.60 4.95 3.14
CA TYR A 20 8.54 3.95 3.26
C TYR A 20 7.81 4.04 4.61
N LEU A 21 8.57 4.13 5.71
CA LEU A 21 8.06 4.28 7.07
C LEU A 21 7.21 5.55 7.25
N ARG A 22 7.60 6.65 6.60
CA ARG A 22 6.89 7.93 6.68
C ARG A 22 5.59 7.96 5.89
N THR A 23 5.55 7.31 4.72
CA THR A 23 4.47 7.53 3.75
C THR A 23 3.46 6.38 3.72
N TRP A 24 3.94 5.13 3.74
CA TRP A 24 3.11 3.98 3.36
C TRP A 24 3.10 2.82 4.35
N PHE A 25 4.08 2.75 5.25
CA PHE A 25 4.19 1.69 6.26
C PHE A 25 2.93 1.56 7.11
N PHE A 26 2.38 2.66 7.62
CA PHE A 26 1.17 2.59 8.45
C PHE A 26 -0.04 2.08 7.67
N LEU A 27 -0.17 2.45 6.40
CA LEU A 27 -1.27 2.00 5.55
C LEU A 27 -1.19 0.48 5.29
N ASP A 28 0.00 -0.03 4.99
CA ASP A 28 0.26 -1.46 4.83
C ASP A 28 0.08 -2.23 6.16
N LEU A 29 0.61 -1.70 7.26
CA LEU A 29 0.52 -2.31 8.59
C LEU A 29 -0.94 -2.42 9.07
N ILE A 30 -1.71 -1.34 8.95
CA ILE A 30 -3.12 -1.32 9.33
C ILE A 30 -3.93 -2.27 8.43
N SER A 31 -3.58 -2.39 7.16
CA SER A 31 -4.27 -3.30 6.22
C SER A 31 -4.01 -4.79 6.50
N SER A 32 -2.86 -5.12 7.11
CA SER A 32 -2.42 -6.49 7.40
C SER A 32 -2.84 -6.98 8.79
N ILE A 33 -3.22 -6.06 9.69
CA ILE A 33 -3.74 -6.40 11.01
C ILE A 33 -5.25 -6.67 10.94
N PRO A 34 -5.76 -7.81 11.46
CA PRO A 34 -7.18 -8.09 11.48
C PRO A 34 -7.84 -7.38 12.68
N LEU A 35 -8.15 -6.11 12.47
CA LEU A 35 -8.65 -5.17 13.50
C LEU A 35 -10.01 -5.56 14.09
N ASP A 36 -10.76 -6.42 13.40
CA ASP A 36 -11.99 -7.02 13.93
C ASP A 36 -11.72 -7.82 15.22
N TYR A 37 -10.58 -8.51 15.32
CA TYR A 37 -10.20 -9.24 16.54
C TYR A 37 -9.73 -8.30 17.65
N ILE A 38 -8.99 -7.24 17.30
CA ILE A 38 -8.58 -6.22 18.29
C ILE A 38 -9.84 -5.58 18.87
N PHE A 39 -10.79 -5.21 18.02
CA PHE A 39 -12.07 -4.66 18.48
C PHE A 39 -12.80 -5.64 19.40
N LEU A 40 -12.92 -6.92 19.02
CA LEU A 40 -13.59 -7.94 19.83
C LEU A 40 -13.01 -8.04 21.26
N ILE A 41 -11.68 -7.94 21.41
CA ILE A 41 -10.99 -8.00 22.70
C ILE A 41 -11.19 -6.68 23.47
N PHE A 42 -11.10 -5.53 22.81
CA PHE A 42 -11.21 -4.22 23.47
C PHE A 42 -12.65 -3.83 23.89
N ASN A 43 -13.70 -4.35 23.23
CA ASN A 43 -15.09 -4.07 23.63
C ASN A 43 -15.51 -4.75 24.93
N GLN A 44 -14.77 -5.74 25.41
CA GLN A 44 -15.14 -6.40 26.67
C GLN A 44 -14.99 -5.47 27.88
N ASP A 45 -14.17 -4.41 27.77
CA ASP A 45 -13.80 -3.55 28.91
C ASP A 45 -14.33 -2.11 28.85
N PHE A 46 -14.95 -1.67 27.75
CA PHE A 46 -15.34 -0.26 27.57
C PHE A 46 -16.84 -0.06 27.35
N SER A 47 -17.37 0.93 28.08
CA SER A 47 -18.77 1.38 28.06
C SER A 47 -19.39 1.45 26.66
N GLU A 48 -20.31 0.52 26.43
CA GLU A 48 -21.02 0.18 25.17
C GLU A 48 -21.54 1.38 24.34
N SER A 49 -21.98 2.48 24.95
CA SER A 49 -22.77 3.49 24.25
C SER A 49 -21.96 4.50 23.41
N PHE A 50 -20.77 4.92 23.85
CA PHE A 50 -19.95 5.90 23.14
C PHE A 50 -19.03 5.24 22.09
N GLN A 51 -18.65 3.99 22.32
CA GLN A 51 -17.66 3.26 21.51
C GLN A 51 -18.23 2.73 20.19
N ILE A 52 -19.48 2.26 20.16
CA ILE A 52 -20.09 1.68 18.94
C ILE A 52 -20.14 2.70 17.79
N LEU A 53 -20.46 3.96 18.09
CA LEU A 53 -20.49 5.05 17.10
C LEU A 53 -19.10 5.36 16.52
N HIS A 54 -18.06 5.30 17.34
CA HIS A 54 -16.67 5.48 16.90
C HIS A 54 -16.12 4.26 16.18
N ALA A 55 -16.46 3.04 16.64
CA ALA A 55 -16.08 1.79 16.03
C ALA A 55 -16.62 1.65 14.60
N GLY A 56 -17.89 2.01 14.37
CA GLY A 56 -18.47 2.03 13.04
C GLY A 56 -17.74 2.99 12.08
N ARG A 57 -17.24 4.13 12.59
CA ARG A 57 -16.43 5.08 11.81
C ARG A 57 -15.02 4.53 11.55
N ALA A 58 -14.38 3.95 12.55
CA ALA A 58 -13.07 3.33 12.42
C ALA A 58 -13.11 2.17 11.41
N LEU A 59 -14.07 1.24 11.53
CA LEU A 59 -14.28 0.14 10.59
C LEU A 59 -14.49 0.62 9.15
N ARG A 60 -15.23 1.73 8.95
CA ARG A 60 -15.37 2.34 7.62
C ARG A 60 -14.03 2.84 7.07
N ILE A 61 -13.25 3.56 7.87
CA ILE A 61 -11.94 4.07 7.47
C ILE A 61 -10.98 2.92 7.14
N LEU A 62 -10.99 1.85 7.94
CA LEU A 62 -10.18 0.64 7.71
C LEU A 62 -10.57 -0.07 6.42
N ARG A 63 -11.87 -0.20 6.16
CA ARG A 63 -12.37 -0.78 4.91
C ARG A 63 -11.92 0.06 3.70
N LEU A 64 -11.94 1.38 3.80
CA LEU A 64 -11.41 2.29 2.76
C LEU A 64 -9.89 2.16 2.58
N ALA A 65 -9.13 2.04 3.67
CA ALA A 65 -7.68 1.82 3.61
C ALA A 65 -7.34 0.49 2.91
N LYS A 66 -8.11 -0.57 3.18
CA LYS A 66 -7.98 -1.87 2.52
C LYS A 66 -8.29 -1.78 1.02
N LEU A 67 -9.31 -1.00 0.63
CA LEU A 67 -9.59 -0.71 -0.78
C LEU A 67 -8.48 0.09 -1.46
N LEU A 68 -7.86 1.05 -0.77
CA LEU A 68 -6.70 1.80 -1.29
C LEU A 68 -5.51 0.88 -1.61
N SER A 69 -5.29 -0.14 -0.78
CA SER A 69 -4.27 -1.18 -1.04
C SER A 69 -4.57 -1.97 -2.33
N LEU A 70 -5.85 -2.30 -2.59
CA LEU A 70 -6.26 -2.93 -3.86
C LEU A 70 -6.06 -2.00 -5.07
N VAL A 71 -6.34 -0.70 -4.93
CA VAL A 71 -6.10 0.29 -6.00
C VAL A 71 -4.61 0.39 -6.34
N ARG A 72 -3.73 0.19 -5.35
CA ARG A 72 -2.29 0.12 -5.58
C ARG A 72 -1.90 -1.13 -6.40
N LEU A 73 -2.53 -2.28 -6.19
CA LEU A 73 -2.34 -3.47 -7.04
C LEU A 73 -2.77 -3.22 -8.49
N LEU A 74 -3.84 -2.44 -8.70
CA LEU A 74 -4.24 -2.01 -10.05
C LEU A 74 -3.22 -1.10 -10.74
N ARG A 75 -2.35 -0.40 -9.99
CA ARG A 75 -1.20 0.30 -10.58
C ARG A 75 -0.05 -0.66 -10.87
N LEU A 76 0.10 -1.70 -10.06
CA LEU A 76 1.08 -2.77 -10.31
C LEU A 76 0.80 -3.49 -11.64
N SER A 77 -0.45 -3.65 -12.05
CA SER A 77 -0.78 -4.22 -13.38
C SER A 77 -0.28 -3.36 -14.54
N ARG A 78 -0.15 -2.04 -14.37
CA ARG A 78 0.49 -1.17 -15.36
C ARG A 78 1.98 -1.41 -15.43
N LEU A 79 2.64 -1.62 -14.29
CA LEU A 79 4.06 -2.00 -14.24
C LEU A 79 4.31 -3.36 -14.89
N VAL A 80 3.43 -4.35 -14.65
CA VAL A 80 3.51 -5.67 -15.32
C VAL A 80 3.43 -5.52 -16.84
N ARG A 81 2.56 -4.65 -17.36
CA ARG A 81 2.50 -4.35 -18.80
C ARG A 81 3.78 -3.70 -19.32
N TYR A 82 4.36 -2.77 -18.57
CA TYR A 82 5.65 -2.19 -18.94
C TYR A 82 6.73 -3.28 -19.01
N VAL A 83 6.88 -4.12 -17.98
CA VAL A 83 7.86 -5.22 -17.94
C VAL A 83 7.66 -6.20 -19.11
N SER A 84 6.41 -6.55 -19.42
CA SER A 84 6.09 -7.44 -20.54
C SER A 84 6.50 -6.84 -21.90
N GLN A 85 6.38 -5.53 -22.09
CA GLN A 85 6.88 -4.87 -23.31
C GLN A 85 8.40 -4.89 -23.39
N TRP A 86 9.11 -4.74 -22.27
CA TRP A 86 10.56 -4.88 -22.25
C TRP A 86 10.98 -6.30 -22.67
N GLU A 87 10.29 -7.33 -22.17
CA GLU A 87 10.57 -8.73 -22.54
C GLU A 87 10.46 -8.97 -24.06
N GLU A 88 9.41 -8.45 -24.70
CA GLU A 88 9.24 -8.53 -26.16
C GLU A 88 10.40 -7.86 -26.92
N VAL A 89 10.84 -6.68 -26.46
CA VAL A 89 11.97 -5.95 -27.07
C VAL A 89 13.29 -6.70 -26.85
N TYR A 90 13.51 -7.27 -25.66
CA TYR A 90 14.72 -8.04 -25.36
C TYR A 90 14.80 -9.32 -26.19
N VAL A 91 13.70 -10.06 -26.35
CA VAL A 91 13.66 -11.28 -27.17
C VAL A 91 13.87 -10.97 -28.64
N SER A 92 13.28 -9.87 -29.15
CA SER A 92 13.47 -9.42 -30.53
C SER A 92 14.92 -9.02 -30.83
N CYS A 93 15.61 -8.42 -29.87
CA CYS A 93 17.01 -7.96 -30.03
C CYS A 93 18.05 -9.07 -29.81
N TYR A 94 17.73 -10.11 -29.03
CA TYR A 94 18.61 -11.26 -28.82
C TYR A 94 18.48 -12.35 -29.88
N PHE A 95 17.35 -12.40 -30.60
CA PHE A 95 17.03 -13.44 -31.59
C PHE A 95 17.08 -12.93 -33.04
N ASN A 96 17.60 -11.72 -33.27
CA ASN A 96 17.95 -11.18 -34.59
C ASN A 96 19.46 -10.96 -34.68
#